data_AF-A0A1F8BJ11-F1
#
_entry.id   AF-A0A1F8BJ11-F1
#
_cell.length_a   1.000
_cell.length_b   1.000
_cell.length_c   1.000
_cell.angle_alpha   90.00
_cell.angle_beta   90.00
_cell.angle_gamma   90.00
#
_symmetry.space_group_name_H-M   'P 1'
#
loop_
_entity.id
_entity.type
_entity.pdbx_description
1 polymer ?
#
loop_
_entity_poly.entity_id
_entity_poly.type
_entity_poly.pdbx_seq_one_letter_code
_entity_poly.pdbx_strand_id
1 'polypeptide(L)' 'MPKRTYKPSRRKKIKTHGFRKRVSSRHGKNVIKRRTKKGRRRII' A
#
# COMPACT_ATOMS: atom_id res chain seq x y z
N MET A 1 8.96 14.25 26.10
CA MET A 1 7.89 14.15 25.09
C MET A 1 7.98 12.80 24.38
N PRO A 2 6.93 11.95 24.37
CA PRO A 2 7.00 10.62 23.79
C PRO A 2 7.10 10.63 22.26
N LYS A 3 7.81 9.65 21.70
CA LYS A 3 7.99 9.51 20.25
C LYS A 3 6.68 9.14 19.58
N ARG A 4 6.28 9.88 18.54
CA ARG A 4 5.10 9.57 17.73
C ARG A 4 5.29 8.26 16.93
N THR A 5 4.20 7.50 16.79
CA THR A 5 4.16 6.19 16.11
C THR A 5 4.47 6.30 14.62
N TYR A 6 3.87 7.28 13.95
CA TYR A 6 4.15 7.53 12.55
C TYR A 6 5.45 8.34 12.40
N LYS A 7 6.49 7.66 11.92
CA LYS A 7 7.72 8.29 11.46
C LYS A 7 7.78 8.14 9.93
N PRO A 8 7.50 9.20 9.16
CA PRO A 8 7.40 9.11 7.72
C PRO A 8 8.76 8.79 7.10
N SER A 9 8.78 7.81 6.20
CA SER A 9 9.90 7.53 5.31
C SER A 9 9.36 7.11 3.96
N ARG A 10 9.71 7.87 2.91
CA ARG A 10 9.25 7.61 1.53
C ARG A 10 9.71 6.23 1.05
N ARG A 11 10.96 5.85 1.35
CA ARG A 11 11.52 4.54 1.01
C ARG A 11 10.76 3.40 1.67
N LYS A 12 10.46 3.52 2.97
CA LYS A 12 9.70 2.50 3.72
C LYS A 12 8.29 2.36 3.17
N LYS A 13 7.59 3.47 2.89
CA LYS A 13 6.23 3.46 2.34
C LYS A 13 6.16 2.77 0.97
N ILE A 14 7.07 3.11 0.05
CA ILE A 14 7.05 2.55 -1.31
C ILE A 14 7.40 1.05 -1.29
N LYS A 15 8.41 0.63 -0.51
CA LYS A 15 8.79 -0.79 -0.41
C LYS A 15 7.69 -1.68 0.18
N THR A 16 6.95 -1.18 1.16
CA THR A 16 5.96 -1.98 1.91
C THR A 16 4.55 -1.89 1.32
N HIS A 17 4.14 -0.71 0.86
CA HIS A 17 2.76 -0.47 0.42
C HIS A 17 2.62 -0.18 -1.07
N GLY A 18 3.72 0.02 -1.80
CA GLY A 18 3.70 0.36 -3.22
C GLY A 18 3.18 -0.75 -4.14
N PHE A 19 2.96 -0.39 -5.40
CA PHE A 19 2.36 -1.26 -6.43
C PHE A 19 3.11 -2.58 -6.63
N ARG A 20 4.42 -2.51 -6.77
CA ARG A 20 5.26 -3.70 -6.95
C ARG A 20 5.07 -4.70 -5.81
N LYS A 21 4.96 -4.24 -4.56
CA LYS A 21 4.75 -5.11 -3.39
C LYS A 21 3.34 -5.71 -3.34
N ARG A 22 2.33 -4.99 -3.84
CA ARG A 22 0.97 -5.53 -3.94
C ARG A 22 0.87 -6.58 -5.04
N VAL A 23 1.46 -6.34 -6.21
CA VAL A 23 1.42 -7.32 -7.31
C VAL A 23 2.26 -8.57 -7.03
N SER A 24 3.30 -8.49 -6.20
CA SER A 24 4.19 -9.63 -5.93
C SER A 24 3.55 -10.79 -5.17
N SER A 25 2.37 -10.61 -4.56
CA SER A 25 1.69 -11.67 -3.79
C SER A 25 0.27 -11.89 -4.29
N ARG A 26 -0.23 -13.13 -4.19
CA ARG A 26 -1.63 -13.49 -4.53
C ARG A 26 -2.63 -12.60 -3.77
N HIS A 27 -2.41 -12.41 -2.48
CA HIS A 27 -3.24 -11.55 -1.63
C HIS A 27 -3.21 -10.08 -2.07
N GLY A 28 -2.03 -9.54 -2.39
CA GLY A 28 -1.92 -8.16 -2.83
C GLY A 28 -2.56 -7.89 -4.20
N LYS A 29 -2.49 -8.85 -5.14
CA LYS A 29 -3.25 -8.79 -6.40
C LYS A 29 -4.76 -8.71 -6.14
N ASN A 30 -5.27 -9.51 -5.19
CA ASN A 30 -6.70 -9.47 -4.80
C ASN A 30 -7.10 -8.14 -4.17
N VAL A 31 -6.21 -7.49 -3.40
CA VAL A 31 -6.45 -6.13 -2.88
C VAL A 31 -6.61 -5.14 -4.02
N ILE A 32 -5.72 -5.17 -5.02
CA ILE A 32 -5.82 -4.29 -6.20
C ILE A 32 -7.15 -4.52 -6.92
N LYS A 33 -7.49 -5.78 -7.23
CA LYS A 33 -8.74 -6.15 -7.91
C LYS A 33 -9.99 -5.64 -7.16
N ARG A 34 -10.01 -5.76 -5.83
CA ARG A 34 -11.13 -5.23 -5.02
C ARG A 34 -11.20 -3.70 -5.06
N ARG A 35 -10.05 -3.01 -5.05
CA ARG A 35 -9.99 -1.55 -5.09
C ARG A 35 -10.41 -0.98 -6.44
N THR A 36 -10.02 -1.63 -7.54
CA THR A 36 -10.47 -1.26 -8.90
C THR A 36 -11.96 -1.54 -9.07
N LYS A 37 -12.46 -2.72 -8.68
CA LYS A 37 -13.89 -3.04 -8.73
C LYS A 37 -14.76 -2.04 -7.95
N LYS A 38 -14.25 -1.53 -6.82
CA LYS A 38 -14.92 -0.49 -6.03
C LYS A 38 -14.82 0.92 -6.65
N GLY A 39 -14.04 1.12 -7.70
CA GLY A 39 -13.87 2.45 -8.33
C GLY A 39 -13.02 3.42 -7.51
N ARG A 40 -12.08 2.94 -6.69
CA ARG A 40 -11.21 3.84 -5.90
C ARG A 40 -10.28 4.62 -6.84
N ARG A 41 -10.40 5.96 -6.87
CA ARG A 41 -9.51 6.87 -7.61
C ARG A 41 -8.03 6.61 -7.34
N ARG A 42 -7.69 6.24 -6.10
CA ARG A 42 -6.33 5.83 -5.71
C ARG A 42 -6.30 4.36 -5.31
N ILE A 43 -5.67 3.54 -6.15
CA ILE A 43 -5.56 2.10 -5.91
C ILE A 43 -4.49 1.80 -4.87
N ILE A 44 -3.44 2.63 -4.74
CA ILE A 44 -2.30 2.43 -3.83
C ILE A 44 -1.86 3.70 -3.12
#